data_AF-A0A835NN32-F1
#
_entry.id   AF-A0A835NN32-F1
#
_cell.length_a   1.000
_cell.length_b   1.000
_cell.length_c   1.000
_cell.angle_alpha   90.00
_cell.angle_beta   90.00
_cell.angle_gamma   90.00
#
_symmetry.space_group_name_H-M   'P 1'
#
loop_
_entity.id
_entity.type
_entity.pdbx_description
1 polymer ?
#
loop_
_entity_poly.entity_id
_entity_poly.type
_entity_poly.pdbx_seq_one_letter_code
_entity_poly.pdbx_strand_id
1 'polypeptide(L)'
;MAREFELCPGRRIGGDQPCFIIAEIGQNHQGDLDIAKRMIRMAKDCGADCAKFQKSELEYKFNKKALERPYTSKHSWGKTYGEHKRHLEFSHDQYRELKKYAEEIGIFFTASGMDEMAVEFLHELDVPFFKVGSGDTNNFPYLEKTAKKGRPMVISSGMQSMNTMHQVYQIVKPINPNFCFLQCTSAYPLQPEDVNLRVISAYQSAFPDIPIGYSGHETGIAISVAAVAMGAKVLERHVTLDKTWKGSDHQASLEPNELAELVKAIRTVEKAMGSPVKQLLPCEMACNEKLGKSVVAKMAIPEGAILTLDMLTVKVGEPKGFPPESIFDLVGQKVKKNIEEDETITEQVVENHLPAHSVLLPVEPVATPDKENPTAMVKRDLSRMEINLAWPGPFVGNPINGKIKPLSFKSNLKNKINLPTRKSPQSHKEQLLCGGVLLSHTAECQDRITAMETQVWHIAKMIQSMLPHTLSALVLKQVLSKHQSQKKMDSQQKADSASGRPLAQVHPCKQIRLTLRNSASSTRSRPAMKGTQTLERVPTCKRDESTPAGRHSGKQSNAEDRLSTVALH
;
A
#
# COMPACT_ATOMS: atom_id res chain seq x y z
N MET A 1 -13.38 -3.46 -11.81
CA MET A 1 -13.01 -2.17 -11.21
C MET A 1 -13.76 -2.03 -9.89
N ALA A 2 -13.12 -1.51 -8.84
CA ALA A 2 -13.80 -1.27 -7.57
C ALA A 2 -15.02 -0.36 -7.78
N ARG A 3 -16.16 -0.74 -7.21
CA ARG A 3 -17.41 0.03 -7.33
C ARG A 3 -17.21 1.43 -6.77
N GLU A 4 -17.68 2.43 -7.50
CA GLU A 4 -17.82 3.79 -6.99
C GLU A 4 -19.18 3.99 -6.33
N PHE A 5 -19.20 4.73 -5.23
CA PHE A 5 -20.44 5.23 -4.64
C PHE A 5 -20.22 6.60 -4.00
N GLU A 6 -21.32 7.30 -3.77
CA GLU A 6 -21.34 8.60 -3.10
C GLU A 6 -21.30 8.39 -1.58
N LEU A 7 -20.20 8.81 -0.95
CA LEU A 7 -20.01 8.69 0.51
C LEU A 7 -20.68 9.84 1.26
N CYS A 8 -20.56 11.05 0.70
CA CYS A 8 -21.22 12.27 1.17
C CYS A 8 -21.84 12.99 -0.04
N PRO A 9 -22.84 13.87 0.15
CA PRO A 9 -23.44 14.65 -0.93
C PRO A 9 -22.38 15.33 -1.83
N GLY A 10 -22.33 14.96 -3.11
CA GLY A 10 -21.38 15.45 -4.10
C GLY A 10 -19.96 14.86 -4.01
N ARG A 11 -19.65 13.98 -3.04
CA ARG A 11 -18.35 13.29 -2.93
C ARG A 11 -18.45 11.78 -3.08
N ARG A 12 -17.93 11.30 -4.22
CA ARG A 12 -17.77 9.88 -4.54
C ARG A 12 -16.41 9.36 -4.11
N ILE A 13 -16.35 8.07 -3.78
CA ILE A 13 -15.12 7.31 -3.51
C ILE A 13 -15.07 6.05 -4.39
N GLY A 14 -13.87 5.48 -4.57
CA GLY A 14 -13.63 4.35 -5.47
C GLY A 14 -13.06 4.79 -6.81
N GLY A 15 -12.80 3.83 -7.72
CA GLY A 15 -12.33 4.11 -9.08
C GLY A 15 -11.16 5.10 -9.14
N ASP A 16 -11.26 6.11 -10.00
CA ASP A 16 -10.27 7.18 -10.17
C ASP A 16 -10.60 8.43 -9.33
N GLN A 17 -11.56 8.34 -8.41
CA GLN A 17 -11.89 9.45 -7.52
C GLN A 17 -10.71 9.76 -6.58
N PRO A 18 -10.47 11.05 -6.27
CA PRO A 18 -9.53 11.44 -5.23
C PRO A 18 -9.88 10.79 -3.90
N CYS A 19 -8.86 10.39 -3.15
CA CYS A 19 -8.94 9.85 -1.81
C CYS A 19 -9.68 10.83 -0.89
N PHE A 20 -10.66 10.30 -0.16
CA PHE A 20 -11.43 11.03 0.83
C PHE A 20 -10.71 11.02 2.18
N ILE A 21 -10.40 12.20 2.72
CA ILE A 21 -9.55 12.36 3.91
C ILE A 21 -10.41 12.72 5.12
N ILE A 22 -10.40 11.86 6.12
CA ILE A 22 -11.10 11.99 7.39
C ILE A 22 -10.10 12.47 8.46
N ALA A 23 -10.34 13.66 9.00
CA ALA A 23 -9.68 14.18 10.18
C ALA A 23 -10.42 13.68 11.43
N GLU A 24 -9.87 12.65 12.07
CA GLU A 24 -10.42 12.07 13.31
C GLU A 24 -10.06 12.96 14.51
N ILE A 25 -11.01 13.77 14.95
CA ILE A 25 -10.91 14.54 16.19
C ILE A 25 -11.07 13.59 17.38
N GLY A 26 -11.90 12.56 17.24
CA GLY A 26 -12.10 11.56 18.29
C GLY A 26 -12.50 12.20 19.61
N GLN A 27 -11.69 12.01 20.65
CA GLN A 27 -11.85 12.64 21.97
C GLN A 27 -10.75 13.68 22.30
N ASN A 28 -9.96 14.10 21.32
CA ASN A 28 -8.88 15.09 21.51
C ASN A 28 -9.40 16.50 21.85
N HIS A 29 -10.71 16.71 21.77
CA HIS A 29 -11.39 17.91 22.24
C HIS A 29 -11.51 18.00 23.77
N GLN A 30 -11.16 16.94 24.52
CA GLN A 30 -11.11 16.93 25.99
C GLN A 30 -12.44 17.26 26.70
N GLY A 31 -13.57 17.02 26.04
CA GLY A 31 -14.89 17.41 26.56
C GLY A 31 -15.23 18.91 26.41
N ASP A 32 -14.38 19.68 25.73
CA ASP A 32 -14.56 21.13 25.51
C ASP A 32 -15.08 21.43 24.10
N LEU A 33 -16.21 22.13 24.03
CA LEU A 33 -16.92 22.42 22.78
C LEU A 33 -16.19 23.45 21.92
N ASP A 34 -15.50 24.42 22.52
CA ASP A 34 -14.75 25.45 21.79
C ASP A 34 -13.45 24.86 21.22
N ILE A 35 -12.81 23.94 21.94
CA ILE A 35 -11.72 23.12 21.38
C ILE A 35 -12.24 22.33 20.18
N ALA A 36 -13.38 21.63 20.31
CA ALA A 36 -13.96 20.86 19.21
C ALA A 36 -14.23 21.72 17.95
N LYS A 37 -14.83 22.90 18.10
CA LYS A 37 -15.05 23.84 16.98
C LYS A 37 -13.74 24.32 16.35
N ARG A 38 -12.72 24.63 17.16
CA ARG A 38 -11.38 24.99 16.64
C ARG A 38 -10.75 23.84 15.85
N MET A 39 -10.94 22.60 16.30
CA MET A 39 -10.44 21.42 15.58
C MET A 39 -11.19 21.17 14.26
N ILE A 40 -12.50 21.39 14.22
CA ILE A 40 -13.30 21.33 12.98
C ILE A 40 -12.81 22.39 11.98
N ARG A 41 -12.57 23.63 12.45
CA ARG A 41 -12.03 24.73 11.62
C ARG A 41 -10.66 24.37 11.06
N MET A 42 -9.77 23.87 11.91
CA MET A 42 -8.43 23.40 11.54
C MET A 42 -8.48 22.31 10.47
N ALA A 43 -9.32 21.29 10.64
CA ALA A 43 -9.46 20.22 9.64
C ALA A 43 -9.86 20.77 8.27
N LYS A 44 -10.80 21.72 8.23
CA LYS A 44 -11.23 22.40 7.00
C LYS A 44 -10.10 23.23 6.38
N ASP A 45 -9.37 24.00 7.19
CA ASP A 45 -8.28 24.84 6.71
C ASP A 45 -7.09 24.05 6.15
N CYS A 46 -6.82 22.87 6.70
CA CYS A 46 -5.82 21.95 6.16
C CYS A 46 -6.29 21.21 4.89
N GLY A 47 -7.58 21.30 4.54
CA GLY A 47 -8.15 20.69 3.34
C GLY A 47 -8.62 19.24 3.52
N ALA A 48 -8.92 18.80 4.75
CA ALA A 48 -9.61 17.54 4.97
C ALA A 48 -11.06 17.60 4.47
N ASP A 49 -11.60 16.45 4.06
CA ASP A 49 -12.97 16.36 3.54
C ASP A 49 -14.01 16.28 4.67
N CYS A 50 -13.66 15.62 5.78
CA CYS A 50 -14.57 15.34 6.89
C CYS A 50 -13.88 15.52 8.24
N ALA A 51 -14.56 16.18 9.18
CA ALA A 51 -14.23 16.13 10.60
C ALA A 51 -15.03 14.99 11.27
N LYS A 52 -14.35 14.11 12.00
CA LYS A 52 -14.97 12.95 12.64
C LYS A 52 -14.78 12.92 14.16
N PHE A 53 -15.83 12.52 14.87
CA PHE A 53 -15.86 12.36 16.33
C PHE A 53 -16.16 10.90 16.74
N GLN A 54 -16.28 10.65 18.04
CA GLN A 54 -16.72 9.37 18.60
C GLN A 54 -17.92 9.56 19.51
N LYS A 55 -19.04 8.89 19.20
CA LYS A 55 -20.25 8.91 20.02
C LYS A 55 -20.43 7.56 20.69
N SER A 56 -20.66 7.59 22.00
CA SER A 56 -21.06 6.42 22.79
C SER A 56 -22.23 6.76 23.72
N GLU A 57 -23.16 5.84 23.92
CA GLU A 57 -24.03 5.79 25.08
C GLU A 57 -23.41 4.79 26.07
N LEU A 58 -22.78 5.30 27.13
CA LEU A 58 -21.80 4.53 27.93
C LEU A 58 -22.40 3.27 28.56
N GLU A 59 -23.65 3.33 28.99
CA GLU A 59 -24.39 2.23 29.60
C GLU A 59 -24.73 1.12 28.59
N TYR A 60 -24.75 1.42 27.29
CA TYR A 60 -24.95 0.45 26.21
C TYR A 60 -23.62 -0.12 25.71
N LYS A 61 -22.57 0.70 25.72
CA LYS A 61 -21.23 0.30 25.29
C LYS A 61 -20.47 -0.54 26.34
N PHE A 62 -20.59 -0.19 27.61
CA PHE A 62 -19.81 -0.78 28.68
C PHE A 62 -20.69 -1.44 29.73
N ASN A 63 -20.27 -2.61 30.21
CA ASN A 63 -20.86 -3.15 31.43
C ASN A 63 -20.45 -2.33 32.66
N LYS A 64 -21.22 -2.46 33.73
CA LYS A 64 -21.02 -1.72 34.98
C LYS A 64 -19.59 -1.84 35.54
N LYS A 65 -19.02 -3.05 35.52
CA LYS A 65 -17.66 -3.32 36.01
C LYS A 65 -16.58 -2.58 35.21
N ALA A 66 -16.76 -2.45 33.89
CA ALA A 66 -15.83 -1.71 33.04
C ALA A 66 -15.89 -0.21 33.32
N LEU A 67 -17.07 0.34 33.59
CA LEU A 67 -17.24 1.75 33.99
C LEU A 67 -16.66 2.02 35.37
N GLU A 68 -16.81 1.12 36.33
CA GLU A 68 -16.29 1.25 37.70
C GLU A 68 -14.78 0.98 37.81
N ARG A 69 -14.15 0.46 36.76
CA ARG A 69 -12.72 0.13 36.75
C ARG A 69 -11.88 1.37 37.11
N PRO A 70 -10.98 1.30 38.12
CA PRO A 70 -10.07 2.39 38.43
C PRO A 70 -9.24 2.78 37.20
N TYR A 71 -9.08 4.08 36.98
CA TYR A 71 -8.31 4.60 35.86
C TYR A 71 -7.28 5.62 36.33
N THR A 72 -6.05 5.14 36.58
CA THR A 72 -4.94 5.88 37.20
C THR A 72 -3.94 6.45 36.19
N SER A 73 -4.30 6.46 34.90
CA SER A 73 -3.48 7.07 33.86
C SER A 73 -3.31 8.58 34.08
N LYS A 74 -2.16 9.14 33.71
CA LYS A 74 -1.96 10.61 33.66
C LYS A 74 -2.96 11.33 32.74
N HIS A 75 -3.57 10.57 31.82
CA HIS A 75 -4.60 11.06 30.91
C HIS A 75 -6.03 10.95 31.49
N SER A 76 -6.20 10.51 32.73
CA SER A 76 -7.52 10.33 33.32
C SER A 76 -8.19 11.65 33.71
N TRP A 77 -9.49 11.80 33.42
CA TRP A 77 -10.33 12.92 33.88
C TRP A 77 -11.25 12.53 35.05
N GLY A 78 -11.04 11.34 35.63
CA GLY A 78 -11.81 10.86 36.78
C GLY A 78 -11.08 9.74 37.52
N LYS A 79 -11.69 9.24 38.60
CA LYS A 79 -11.16 8.11 39.38
C LYS A 79 -11.39 6.77 38.67
N THR A 80 -12.48 6.68 37.93
CA THR A 80 -12.90 5.49 37.20
C THR A 80 -12.89 5.72 35.69
N TYR A 81 -12.84 4.63 34.92
CA TYR A 81 -12.90 4.71 33.47
C TYR A 81 -14.23 5.32 32.98
N GLY A 82 -15.32 5.05 33.69
CA GLY A 82 -16.63 5.65 33.44
C GLY A 82 -16.64 7.16 33.67
N GLU A 83 -16.06 7.65 34.76
CA GLU A 83 -15.93 9.11 34.99
C GLU A 83 -15.08 9.78 33.90
N HIS A 84 -13.96 9.16 33.52
CA HIS A 84 -13.13 9.64 32.42
C HIS A 84 -13.91 9.69 31.09
N LYS A 85 -14.70 8.65 30.77
CA LYS A 85 -15.51 8.63 29.54
C LYS A 85 -16.67 9.62 29.57
N ARG A 86 -17.35 9.79 30.70
CA ARG A 86 -18.42 10.80 30.86
C ARG A 86 -17.92 12.22 30.67
N HIS A 87 -16.70 12.51 31.12
CA HIS A 87 -16.09 13.82 30.91
C HIS A 87 -15.87 14.14 29.42
N LEU A 88 -15.52 13.12 28.63
CA LEU A 88 -15.19 13.27 27.21
C LEU A 88 -16.40 13.13 26.28
N GLU A 89 -17.53 12.62 26.78
CA GLU A 89 -18.70 12.35 25.94
C GLU A 89 -19.56 13.62 25.82
N PHE A 90 -19.75 14.09 24.59
CA PHE A 90 -20.67 15.19 24.34
C PHE A 90 -22.13 14.72 24.36
N SER A 91 -23.00 15.60 24.84
CA SER A 91 -24.45 15.44 24.75
C SER A 91 -24.95 15.50 23.30
N HIS A 92 -26.17 15.02 23.07
CA HIS A 92 -26.81 15.07 21.75
C HIS A 92 -26.93 16.51 21.22
N ASP A 93 -27.24 17.49 22.09
CA ASP A 93 -27.36 18.89 21.70
C ASP A 93 -26.02 19.50 21.30
N GLN A 94 -24.95 19.15 22.01
CA GLN A 94 -23.59 19.54 21.61
C GLN A 94 -23.19 18.95 20.26
N TYR A 95 -23.58 17.69 19.98
CA TYR A 95 -23.38 17.08 18.66
C TYR A 95 -24.15 17.81 17.54
N ARG A 96 -25.40 18.23 17.81
CA ARG A 96 -26.19 19.06 16.88
C ARG A 96 -25.51 20.40 16.62
N GLU A 97 -24.98 21.05 17.66
CA GLU A 97 -24.24 22.30 17.55
C GLU A 97 -22.95 22.15 16.72
N LEU A 98 -22.19 21.08 16.95
CA LEU A 98 -20.97 20.79 16.18
C LEU A 98 -21.26 20.47 14.71
N LYS A 99 -22.31 19.69 14.42
CA LYS A 99 -22.75 19.44 13.04
C LYS A 99 -23.14 20.73 12.33
N LYS A 100 -23.95 21.57 12.99
CA LYS A 100 -24.35 22.87 12.44
C LYS A 100 -23.14 23.75 12.14
N TYR A 101 -22.18 23.84 13.07
CA TYR A 101 -20.96 24.60 12.84
C TYR A 101 -20.12 24.06 11.67
N ALA A 102 -20.01 22.74 11.54
CA ALA A 102 -19.31 22.11 10.42
C ALA A 102 -19.98 22.42 9.06
N GLU A 103 -21.32 22.42 9.02
CA GLU A 103 -22.11 22.82 7.84
C GLU A 103 -21.88 24.29 7.48
N GLU A 104 -21.90 25.19 8.47
CA GLU A 104 -21.67 26.64 8.28
C GLU A 104 -20.30 26.94 7.65
N ILE A 105 -19.26 26.19 8.01
CA ILE A 105 -17.91 26.37 7.44
C ILE A 105 -17.61 25.46 6.23
N GLY A 106 -18.58 24.63 5.81
CA GLY A 106 -18.49 23.77 4.64
C GLY A 106 -17.51 22.60 4.74
N ILE A 107 -17.52 21.85 5.86
CA ILE A 107 -16.84 20.54 5.98
C ILE A 107 -17.85 19.45 6.35
N PHE A 108 -17.67 18.22 5.86
CA PHE A 108 -18.54 17.12 6.29
C PHE A 108 -18.30 16.79 7.76
N PHE A 109 -19.37 16.41 8.44
CA PHE A 109 -19.36 16.02 9.85
C PHE A 109 -19.87 14.59 9.99
N THR A 110 -19.19 13.76 10.76
CA THR A 110 -19.70 12.45 11.18
C THR A 110 -19.12 12.05 12.54
N ALA A 111 -19.56 10.91 13.06
CA ALA A 111 -18.91 10.26 14.19
C ALA A 111 -18.91 8.73 14.03
N SER A 112 -18.00 8.07 14.74
CA SER A 112 -18.10 6.64 14.98
C SER A 112 -19.18 6.38 16.04
N GLY A 113 -20.24 5.66 15.68
CA GLY A 113 -21.23 5.18 16.65
C GLY A 113 -20.71 3.93 17.33
N MET A 114 -20.34 4.03 18.61
CA MET A 114 -19.63 2.97 19.35
C MET A 114 -20.54 2.00 20.11
N ASP A 115 -21.84 2.06 19.82
CA ASP A 115 -22.91 1.18 20.29
C ASP A 115 -24.17 1.45 19.43
N GLU A 116 -25.20 0.62 19.60
CA GLU A 116 -26.43 0.71 18.82
C GLU A 116 -27.17 2.05 19.04
N MET A 117 -27.22 2.55 20.28
CA MET A 117 -27.94 3.79 20.58
C MET A 117 -27.22 5.01 20.03
N ALA A 118 -25.90 5.01 20.04
CA ALA A 118 -25.10 6.01 19.35
C ALA A 118 -25.38 6.02 17.84
N VAL A 119 -25.54 4.85 17.20
CA VAL A 119 -25.90 4.77 15.77
C VAL A 119 -27.31 5.30 15.51
N GLU A 120 -28.28 5.00 16.37
CA GLU A 120 -29.64 5.58 16.28
C GLU A 120 -29.58 7.11 16.33
N PHE A 121 -28.88 7.67 17.31
CA PHE A 121 -28.70 9.12 17.40
C PHE A 121 -28.00 9.70 16.15
N LEU A 122 -26.95 9.05 15.65
CA LEU A 122 -26.26 9.53 14.44
C LEU A 122 -27.14 9.45 13.19
N HIS A 123 -28.06 8.48 13.14
CA HIS A 123 -29.06 8.40 12.08
C HIS A 123 -30.04 9.58 12.14
N GLU A 124 -30.53 9.91 13.35
CA GLU A 124 -31.39 11.08 13.60
C GLU A 124 -30.67 12.40 13.32
N LEU A 125 -29.38 12.48 13.66
CA LEU A 125 -28.52 13.63 13.39
C LEU A 125 -28.26 13.84 11.88
N ASP A 126 -28.63 12.87 11.04
CA ASP A 126 -28.48 12.91 9.58
C ASP A 126 -27.02 13.03 9.14
N VAL A 127 -26.12 12.20 9.71
CA VAL A 127 -24.73 12.11 9.24
C VAL A 127 -24.66 11.48 7.83
N PRO A 128 -23.69 11.87 6.98
CA PRO A 128 -23.64 11.38 5.60
C PRO A 128 -23.31 9.88 5.50
N PHE A 129 -22.55 9.34 6.44
CA PHE A 129 -22.17 7.94 6.51
C PHE A 129 -21.89 7.50 7.94
N PHE A 130 -21.99 6.20 8.20
CA PHE A 130 -21.60 5.61 9.49
C PHE A 130 -20.14 5.15 9.47
N LYS A 131 -19.34 5.65 10.40
CA LYS A 131 -18.04 5.05 10.70
C LYS A 131 -18.22 3.92 11.72
N VAL A 132 -17.74 2.72 11.38
CA VAL A 132 -17.64 1.60 12.33
C VAL A 132 -16.19 1.49 12.80
N GLY A 133 -15.99 1.64 14.11
CA GLY A 133 -14.67 1.48 14.73
C GLY A 133 -14.24 0.02 14.77
N SER A 134 -12.93 -0.22 14.80
CA SER A 134 -12.33 -1.56 14.84
C SER A 134 -12.84 -2.46 15.99
N GLY A 135 -13.27 -1.85 17.10
CA GLY A 135 -13.85 -2.56 18.25
C GLY A 135 -15.22 -3.17 17.99
N ASP A 136 -15.97 -2.66 17.02
CA ASP A 136 -17.33 -3.10 16.68
C ASP A 136 -17.39 -3.90 15.37
N THR A 137 -16.27 -4.08 14.68
CA THR A 137 -16.21 -4.77 13.39
C THR A 137 -16.59 -6.25 13.47
N ASN A 138 -16.40 -6.90 14.62
CA ASN A 138 -16.88 -8.27 14.84
C ASN A 138 -18.26 -8.33 15.53
N ASN A 139 -18.90 -7.19 15.78
CA ASN A 139 -20.23 -7.09 16.35
C ASN A 139 -21.28 -7.25 15.23
N PHE A 140 -21.50 -8.48 14.80
CA PHE A 140 -22.36 -8.78 13.64
C PHE A 140 -23.81 -8.27 13.77
N PRO A 141 -24.50 -8.39 14.94
CA PRO A 141 -25.84 -7.82 15.09
C PRO A 141 -25.86 -6.29 14.93
N TYR A 142 -24.84 -5.60 15.49
CA TYR A 142 -24.68 -4.16 15.32
C TYR A 142 -24.49 -3.78 13.85
N LEU A 143 -23.63 -4.52 13.12
CA LEU A 143 -23.37 -4.28 11.70
C LEU A 143 -24.63 -4.48 10.84
N GLU A 144 -25.39 -5.53 11.10
CA GLU A 144 -26.63 -5.82 10.38
C GLU A 144 -27.67 -4.71 10.58
N LYS A 145 -27.86 -4.25 11.83
CA LYS A 145 -28.78 -3.15 12.14
C LYS A 145 -28.32 -1.83 11.52
N THR A 146 -27.03 -1.52 11.61
CA THR A 146 -26.44 -0.31 11.02
C THR A 146 -26.61 -0.31 9.49
N ALA A 147 -26.37 -1.45 8.83
CA ALA A 147 -26.52 -1.58 7.38
C ALA A 147 -27.97 -1.34 6.93
N LYS A 148 -28.97 -1.82 7.69
CA LYS A 148 -30.41 -1.63 7.40
C LYS A 148 -30.86 -0.17 7.43
N LYS A 149 -30.09 0.74 8.05
CA LYS A 149 -30.36 2.18 8.02
C LYS A 149 -30.11 2.82 6.65
N GLY A 150 -29.47 2.11 5.72
CA GLY A 150 -29.36 2.50 4.31
C GLY A 150 -28.35 3.61 3.98
N ARG A 151 -27.61 4.13 4.98
CA ARG A 151 -26.53 5.11 4.76
C ARG A 151 -25.22 4.42 4.45
N PRO A 152 -24.30 5.03 3.68
CA PRO A 152 -22.99 4.46 3.45
C PRO A 152 -22.22 4.12 4.73
N MET A 153 -21.32 3.13 4.66
CA MET A 153 -20.55 2.67 5.82
C MET A 153 -19.03 2.65 5.56
N VAL A 154 -18.25 3.08 6.55
CA VAL A 154 -16.79 3.05 6.54
C VAL A 154 -16.30 2.20 7.70
N ILE A 155 -15.84 0.98 7.44
CA ILE A 155 -15.60 -0.04 8.47
C ILE A 155 -14.10 -0.30 8.63
N SER A 156 -13.53 -0.03 9.81
CA SER A 156 -12.10 -0.31 10.07
C SER A 156 -11.88 -1.79 10.43
N SER A 157 -10.70 -2.33 10.13
CA SER A 157 -10.38 -3.75 10.32
C SER A 157 -9.40 -4.05 11.45
N GLY A 158 -9.08 -3.08 12.31
CA GLY A 158 -8.13 -3.29 13.40
C GLY A 158 -8.59 -4.39 14.37
N MET A 159 -7.65 -5.18 14.88
CA MET A 159 -7.92 -6.33 15.75
C MET A 159 -8.73 -7.46 15.08
N GLN A 160 -8.94 -7.41 13.75
CA GLN A 160 -9.71 -8.42 13.02
C GLN A 160 -8.84 -9.29 12.13
N SER A 161 -9.27 -10.55 11.96
CA SER A 161 -8.67 -11.46 10.99
C SER A 161 -9.30 -11.29 9.61
N MET A 162 -8.63 -11.76 8.54
CA MET A 162 -9.22 -11.81 7.20
C MET A 162 -10.52 -12.64 7.16
N ASN A 163 -10.60 -13.72 7.95
CA ASN A 163 -11.83 -14.51 8.07
C ASN A 163 -12.99 -13.69 8.62
N THR A 164 -12.73 -12.88 9.67
CA THR A 164 -13.73 -11.96 10.21
C THR A 164 -14.18 -10.97 9.15
N MET A 165 -13.25 -10.39 8.38
CA MET A 165 -13.60 -9.44 7.32
C MET A 165 -14.44 -10.05 6.21
N HIS A 166 -14.21 -11.33 5.85
CA HIS A 166 -15.11 -12.06 4.96
C HIS A 166 -16.52 -12.19 5.55
N GLN A 167 -16.66 -12.51 6.83
CA GLN A 167 -17.97 -12.59 7.48
C GLN A 167 -18.68 -11.23 7.47
N VAL A 168 -17.97 -10.14 7.80
CA VAL A 168 -18.49 -8.77 7.72
C VAL A 168 -18.99 -8.47 6.31
N TYR A 169 -18.19 -8.79 5.28
CA TYR A 169 -18.57 -8.60 3.89
C TYR A 169 -19.86 -9.34 3.55
N GLN A 170 -19.99 -10.62 3.94
CA GLN A 170 -21.18 -11.43 3.67
C GLN A 170 -22.44 -10.93 4.40
N ILE A 171 -22.27 -10.29 5.57
CA ILE A 171 -23.39 -9.71 6.34
C ILE A 171 -23.83 -8.37 5.75
N VAL A 172 -22.88 -7.47 5.49
CA VAL A 172 -23.18 -6.08 5.12
C VAL A 172 -23.59 -5.97 3.66
N LYS A 173 -22.87 -6.63 2.74
CA LYS A 173 -23.04 -6.44 1.28
C LYS A 173 -24.47 -6.69 0.76
N PRO A 174 -25.18 -7.75 1.17
CA PRO A 174 -26.54 -8.01 0.70
C PRO A 174 -27.57 -6.98 1.18
N ILE A 175 -27.30 -6.31 2.31
CA ILE A 175 -28.19 -5.34 2.93
C ILE A 175 -27.89 -3.93 2.41
N ASN A 176 -26.61 -3.59 2.36
CA ASN A 176 -26.13 -2.27 1.97
C ASN A 176 -24.83 -2.40 1.17
N PRO A 177 -24.88 -2.18 -0.15
CA PRO A 177 -23.71 -2.34 -1.00
C PRO A 177 -22.76 -1.13 -1.00
N ASN A 178 -23.13 -0.03 -0.35
CA ASN A 178 -22.37 1.22 -0.29
C ASN A 178 -21.50 1.25 0.97
N PHE A 179 -20.44 0.45 0.99
CA PHE A 179 -19.48 0.46 2.08
C PHE A 179 -18.04 0.27 1.61
N CYS A 180 -17.09 0.62 2.46
CA CYS A 180 -15.67 0.36 2.25
C CYS A 180 -15.02 -0.23 3.51
N PHE A 181 -13.88 -0.90 3.33
CA PHE A 181 -13.03 -1.35 4.42
C PHE A 181 -11.79 -0.47 4.55
N LEU A 182 -11.43 -0.13 5.78
CA LEU A 182 -10.15 0.53 6.08
C LEU A 182 -9.20 -0.48 6.70
N GLN A 183 -8.07 -0.74 6.04
CA GLN A 183 -6.96 -1.43 6.69
C GLN A 183 -6.49 -0.63 7.89
N CYS A 184 -6.31 -1.29 9.03
CA CYS A 184 -6.06 -0.64 10.30
C CYS A 184 -5.30 -1.57 11.26
N THR A 185 -4.35 -1.02 12.02
CA THR A 185 -3.77 -1.69 13.20
C THR A 185 -4.01 -0.79 14.41
N SER A 186 -4.73 -1.29 15.42
CA SER A 186 -5.17 -0.50 16.59
C SER A 186 -4.08 -0.40 17.67
N ALA A 187 -3.03 0.38 17.40
CA ALA A 187 -1.99 0.72 18.37
C ALA A 187 -1.64 2.21 18.26
N TYR A 188 -1.43 2.90 19.39
CA TYR A 188 -1.37 4.37 19.45
C TYR A 188 -0.16 4.83 20.28
N PRO A 189 0.95 5.27 19.65
CA PRO A 189 1.24 5.23 18.22
C PRO A 189 1.62 3.83 17.72
N LEU A 190 1.40 3.60 16.43
CA LEU A 190 1.78 2.39 15.70
C LEU A 190 3.19 2.51 15.14
N GLN A 191 4.03 1.50 15.36
CA GLN A 191 5.37 1.46 14.77
C GLN A 191 5.30 1.05 13.28
N PRO A 192 6.20 1.57 12.42
CA PRO A 192 6.18 1.27 10.99
C PRO A 192 6.17 -0.23 10.62
N GLU A 193 6.86 -1.06 11.41
CA GLU A 193 6.99 -2.50 11.17
C GLU A 193 5.65 -3.24 11.33
N ASP A 194 4.72 -2.68 12.12
CA ASP A 194 3.42 -3.28 12.45
C ASP A 194 2.26 -2.75 11.57
N VAL A 195 2.53 -1.80 10.67
CA VAL A 195 1.51 -1.17 9.80
C VAL A 195 0.89 -2.15 8.81
N ASN A 196 1.72 -2.97 8.19
CA ASN A 196 1.30 -3.97 7.21
C ASN A 196 0.50 -3.39 6.00
N LEU A 197 1.00 -2.34 5.34
CA LEU A 197 0.33 -1.72 4.18
C LEU A 197 -0.02 -2.69 3.03
N ARG A 198 0.71 -3.80 2.89
CA ARG A 198 0.41 -4.85 1.90
C ARG A 198 -0.96 -5.50 2.09
N VAL A 199 -1.58 -5.37 3.26
CA VAL A 199 -2.97 -5.81 3.48
C VAL A 199 -3.96 -5.03 2.61
N ILE A 200 -3.66 -3.79 2.21
CA ILE A 200 -4.49 -3.02 1.26
C ILE A 200 -4.65 -3.80 -0.05
N SER A 201 -3.54 -4.31 -0.61
CA SER A 201 -3.57 -5.12 -1.84
C SER A 201 -4.28 -6.46 -1.64
N ALA A 202 -4.13 -7.08 -0.47
CA ALA A 202 -4.85 -8.31 -0.14
C ALA A 202 -6.37 -8.06 -0.06
N TYR A 203 -6.81 -6.94 0.53
CA TYR A 203 -8.21 -6.54 0.58
C TYR A 203 -8.76 -6.20 -0.80
N GLN A 204 -8.01 -5.48 -1.63
CA GLN A 204 -8.42 -5.18 -3.01
C GLN A 204 -8.63 -6.47 -3.83
N SER A 205 -7.81 -7.50 -3.57
CA SER A 205 -7.96 -8.81 -4.22
C SER A 205 -9.15 -9.61 -3.67
N ALA A 206 -9.34 -9.59 -2.34
CA ALA A 206 -10.40 -10.35 -1.68
C ALA A 206 -11.80 -9.73 -1.82
N PHE A 207 -11.88 -8.41 -1.95
CA PHE A 207 -13.11 -7.62 -2.02
C PHE A 207 -13.07 -6.64 -3.21
N PRO A 208 -12.99 -7.15 -4.45
CA PRO A 208 -12.70 -6.32 -5.64
C PRO A 208 -13.80 -5.35 -6.05
N ASP A 209 -14.99 -5.46 -5.44
CA ASP A 209 -16.19 -4.70 -5.76
C ASP A 209 -16.56 -3.66 -4.71
N ILE A 210 -15.67 -3.38 -3.75
CA ILE A 210 -15.78 -2.27 -2.79
C ILE A 210 -14.49 -1.44 -2.77
N PRO A 211 -14.55 -0.14 -2.46
CA PRO A 211 -13.36 0.63 -2.18
C PRO A 211 -12.63 0.10 -0.93
N ILE A 212 -11.30 0.18 -0.96
CA ILE A 212 -10.44 -0.10 0.18
C ILE A 212 -9.76 1.21 0.59
N GLY A 213 -9.63 1.44 1.89
CA GLY A 213 -8.97 2.60 2.47
C GLY A 213 -7.98 2.21 3.57
N TYR A 214 -7.51 3.20 4.32
CA TYR A 214 -6.54 3.06 5.40
C TYR A 214 -6.91 3.95 6.58
N SER A 215 -6.82 3.41 7.79
CA SER A 215 -6.99 4.14 9.05
C SER A 215 -5.68 4.02 9.83
N GLY A 216 -4.92 5.11 9.86
CA GLY A 216 -3.56 5.13 10.38
C GLY A 216 -3.46 5.61 11.82
N HIS A 217 -2.54 5.01 12.57
CA HIS A 217 -2.18 5.40 13.94
C HIS A 217 -0.67 5.57 14.11
N GLU A 218 0.07 5.62 13.01
CA GLU A 218 1.50 5.87 12.98
C GLU A 218 1.85 7.32 13.37
N THR A 219 3.14 7.65 13.44
CA THR A 219 3.63 9.03 13.49
C THR A 219 4.00 9.54 12.10
N GLY A 220 3.88 10.85 11.89
CA GLY A 220 4.17 11.48 10.59
C GLY A 220 3.19 11.09 9.49
N ILE A 221 3.57 11.40 8.25
CA ILE A 221 2.68 11.33 7.07
C ILE A 221 3.07 10.28 6.03
N ALA A 222 4.32 9.81 6.06
CA ALA A 222 4.90 9.01 4.96
C ALA A 222 4.12 7.71 4.69
N ILE A 223 3.70 7.02 5.75
CA ILE A 223 2.93 5.77 5.66
C ILE A 223 1.54 6.02 5.07
N SER A 224 0.86 7.08 5.52
CA SER A 224 -0.44 7.49 4.99
C SER A 224 -0.39 7.84 3.51
N VAL A 225 0.67 8.54 3.07
CA VAL A 225 0.90 8.83 1.64
C VAL A 225 1.15 7.54 0.85
N ALA A 226 1.96 6.63 1.38
CA ALA A 226 2.21 5.33 0.75
C ALA A 226 0.93 4.48 0.65
N ALA A 227 0.06 4.52 1.66
CA ALA A 227 -1.23 3.83 1.63
C ALA A 227 -2.11 4.32 0.46
N VAL A 228 -2.16 5.62 0.22
CA VAL A 228 -2.89 6.20 -0.93
C VAL A 228 -2.24 5.81 -2.25
N ALA A 229 -0.92 5.83 -2.35
CA ALA A 229 -0.19 5.33 -3.53
C ALA A 229 -0.48 3.84 -3.83
N MET A 230 -0.74 3.04 -2.79
CA MET A 230 -1.16 1.64 -2.90
C MET A 230 -2.66 1.46 -3.23
N GLY A 231 -3.39 2.56 -3.44
CA GLY A 231 -4.78 2.56 -3.88
C GLY A 231 -5.82 2.68 -2.77
N ALA A 232 -5.45 3.14 -1.58
CA ALA A 232 -6.43 3.53 -0.56
C ALA A 232 -7.29 4.71 -1.07
N LYS A 233 -8.62 4.56 -0.99
CA LYS A 233 -9.62 5.55 -1.47
C LYS A 233 -10.29 6.35 -0.36
N VAL A 234 -10.10 5.91 0.88
CA VAL A 234 -10.47 6.65 2.09
C VAL A 234 -9.27 6.58 3.03
N LEU A 235 -8.89 7.71 3.61
CA LEU A 235 -7.81 7.82 4.56
C LEU A 235 -8.33 8.45 5.85
N GLU A 236 -8.05 7.82 6.99
CA GLU A 236 -8.39 8.33 8.32
C GLU A 236 -7.14 8.50 9.17
N ARG A 237 -6.97 9.69 9.76
CA ARG A 237 -5.90 10.00 10.72
C ARG A 237 -6.42 10.84 11.86
N HIS A 238 -5.97 10.53 13.08
CA HIS A 238 -6.25 11.37 14.24
C HIS A 238 -5.60 12.75 14.06
N VAL A 239 -6.26 13.79 14.57
CA VAL A 239 -5.78 15.17 14.50
C VAL A 239 -5.81 15.84 15.87
N THR A 240 -4.89 16.77 16.11
CA THR A 240 -4.80 17.54 17.35
C THR A 240 -4.38 18.98 17.06
N LEU A 241 -4.68 19.89 17.98
CA LEU A 241 -4.09 21.24 17.97
C LEU A 241 -2.68 21.25 18.58
N ASP A 242 -2.40 20.30 19.48
CA ASP A 242 -1.15 20.19 20.24
C ASP A 242 -0.97 18.73 20.71
N LYS A 243 0.17 18.11 20.41
CA LYS A 243 0.48 16.72 20.82
C LYS A 243 0.82 16.56 22.30
N THR A 244 1.16 17.65 22.99
CA THR A 244 1.56 17.65 24.41
C THR A 244 0.37 17.63 25.36
N TRP A 245 -0.83 17.87 24.82
CA TRP A 245 -2.06 17.93 25.57
C TRP A 245 -2.44 16.61 26.23
N LYS A 246 -3.25 16.72 27.29
CA LYS A 246 -3.75 15.57 28.03
C LYS A 246 -4.74 14.79 27.17
N GLY A 247 -4.40 13.54 26.87
CA GLY A 247 -5.26 12.57 26.19
C GLY A 247 -4.41 11.44 25.60
N SER A 248 -4.98 10.24 25.42
CA SER A 248 -4.23 9.08 24.94
C SER A 248 -3.84 9.18 23.47
N ASP A 249 -4.65 9.86 22.67
CA ASP A 249 -4.55 9.78 21.21
C ASP A 249 -3.71 10.92 20.62
N HIS A 250 -3.45 11.98 21.41
CA HIS A 250 -2.70 13.16 20.96
C HIS A 250 -1.32 12.80 20.38
N GLN A 251 -0.58 11.85 20.98
CA GLN A 251 0.75 11.47 20.49
C GLN A 251 0.75 10.83 19.09
N ALA A 252 -0.33 10.15 18.72
CA ALA A 252 -0.50 9.52 17.40
C ALA A 252 -1.21 10.44 16.39
N SER A 253 -1.66 11.61 16.84
CA SER A 253 -2.43 12.57 16.05
C SER A 253 -1.53 13.49 15.24
N LEU A 254 -2.04 14.00 14.12
CA LEU A 254 -1.36 15.02 13.31
C LEU A 254 -1.70 16.42 13.82
N GLU A 255 -0.69 17.27 13.91
CA GLU A 255 -0.84 18.71 14.14
C GLU A 255 -1.24 19.43 12.83
N PRO A 256 -1.68 20.71 12.88
CA PRO A 256 -2.23 21.40 11.71
C PRO A 256 -1.29 21.45 10.50
N ASN A 257 0.00 21.69 10.74
CA ASN A 257 1.03 21.69 9.71
C ASN A 257 1.22 20.30 9.07
N GLU A 258 1.23 19.23 9.87
CA GLU A 258 1.36 17.86 9.38
C GLU A 258 0.13 17.40 8.59
N LEU A 259 -1.08 17.78 9.03
CA LEU A 259 -2.31 17.49 8.28
C LEU A 259 -2.32 18.21 6.93
N ALA A 260 -1.96 19.49 6.90
CA ALA A 260 -1.87 20.26 5.65
C ALA A 260 -0.81 19.66 4.70
N GLU A 261 0.34 19.25 5.25
CA GLU A 261 1.38 18.57 4.48
C GLU A 261 0.89 17.22 3.93
N LEU A 262 0.19 16.42 4.74
CA LEU A 262 -0.41 15.15 4.32
C LEU A 262 -1.38 15.35 3.16
N VAL A 263 -2.33 16.28 3.28
CA VAL A 263 -3.30 16.58 2.22
C VAL A 263 -2.59 17.00 0.94
N LYS A 264 -1.62 17.93 1.03
CA LYS A 264 -0.82 18.37 -0.12
C LYS A 264 -0.06 17.22 -0.78
N ALA A 265 0.59 16.37 0.02
CA ALA A 265 1.35 15.24 -0.45
C ALA A 265 0.46 14.21 -1.17
N ILE A 266 -0.72 13.91 -0.61
CA ILE A 266 -1.71 13.03 -1.24
C ILE A 266 -2.15 13.58 -2.60
N ARG A 267 -2.56 14.85 -2.68
CA ARG A 267 -2.98 15.46 -3.95
C ARG A 267 -1.86 15.52 -4.97
N THR A 268 -0.60 15.60 -4.52
CA THR A 268 0.57 15.53 -5.40
C THR A 268 0.78 14.12 -5.93
N VAL A 269 0.72 13.10 -5.06
CA VAL A 269 0.86 11.70 -5.45
C VAL A 269 -0.25 11.26 -6.38
N GLU A 270 -1.50 11.61 -6.12
CA GLU A 270 -2.64 11.28 -6.98
C GLU A 270 -2.45 11.80 -8.41
N LYS A 271 -1.95 13.04 -8.57
CA LYS A 271 -1.58 13.59 -9.87
C LYS A 271 -0.42 12.84 -10.51
N ALA A 272 0.57 12.43 -9.72
CA ALA A 272 1.77 11.75 -10.18
C ALA A 272 1.54 10.27 -10.55
N MET A 273 0.48 9.63 -10.04
CA MET A 273 0.16 8.23 -10.35
C MET A 273 -0.07 8.02 -11.86
N GLY A 274 -0.66 9.01 -12.55
CA GLY A 274 -0.72 9.06 -14.00
C GLY A 274 -1.32 7.82 -14.68
N SER A 275 -0.80 7.50 -15.86
CA SER A 275 -1.23 6.36 -16.67
C SER A 275 -0.29 5.15 -16.48
N PRO A 276 -0.80 3.91 -16.52
CA PRO A 276 0.05 2.71 -16.52
C PRO A 276 0.81 2.51 -17.85
N VAL A 277 0.54 3.31 -18.89
CA VAL A 277 1.16 3.18 -20.22
C VAL A 277 2.49 3.94 -20.27
N LYS A 278 3.60 3.22 -20.47
CA LYS A 278 4.92 3.83 -20.72
C LYS A 278 5.03 4.22 -22.20
N GLN A 279 5.24 5.51 -22.43
CA GLN A 279 5.44 6.10 -23.75
C GLN A 279 6.39 7.29 -23.66
N LEU A 280 6.93 7.71 -24.81
CA LEU A 280 7.66 8.97 -24.93
C LEU A 280 6.68 10.13 -24.79
N LEU A 281 6.95 11.03 -23.86
CA LEU A 281 6.08 12.17 -23.59
C LEU A 281 6.50 13.40 -24.39
N PRO A 282 5.56 14.33 -24.68
CA PRO A 282 5.88 15.59 -25.34
C PRO A 282 6.99 16.39 -24.64
N CYS A 283 7.05 16.35 -23.30
CA CYS A 283 8.10 17.02 -22.53
C CYS A 283 9.49 16.38 -22.68
N GLU A 284 9.57 15.14 -23.18
CA GLU A 284 10.83 14.43 -23.44
C GLU A 284 11.36 14.69 -24.85
N MET A 285 10.54 15.23 -25.77
CA MET A 285 10.89 15.36 -27.20
C MET A 285 12.18 16.14 -27.45
N ALA A 286 12.36 17.30 -26.83
CA ALA A 286 13.59 18.08 -26.99
C ALA A 286 14.84 17.33 -26.49
N CYS A 287 14.70 16.54 -25.42
CA CYS A 287 15.78 15.69 -24.91
C CYS A 287 16.04 14.52 -25.87
N ASN A 288 14.99 13.92 -26.42
CA ASN A 288 15.09 12.83 -27.39
C ASN A 288 15.68 13.30 -28.74
N GLU A 289 15.38 14.52 -29.20
CA GLU A 289 16.02 15.11 -30.38
C GLU A 289 17.52 15.30 -30.14
N LYS A 290 17.89 15.84 -28.97
CA LYS A 290 19.28 16.09 -28.61
C LYS A 290 20.11 14.82 -28.35
N LEU A 291 19.56 13.84 -27.64
CA LEU A 291 20.30 12.69 -27.10
C LEU A 291 19.85 11.34 -27.68
N GLY A 292 18.69 11.29 -28.32
CA GLY A 292 18.19 10.09 -28.99
C GLY A 292 19.17 9.64 -30.07
N LYS A 293 19.34 8.34 -30.18
CA LYS A 293 20.33 7.75 -31.08
C LYS A 293 19.68 7.30 -32.37
N SER A 294 20.51 7.09 -33.39
CA SER A 294 20.12 6.48 -34.65
C SER A 294 21.15 5.42 -35.03
N VAL A 295 20.75 4.53 -35.93
CA VAL A 295 21.69 3.61 -36.58
C VAL A 295 22.59 4.42 -37.51
N VAL A 296 23.89 4.22 -37.40
CA VAL A 296 24.95 4.92 -38.12
C VAL A 296 25.87 3.90 -38.77
N ALA A 297 26.39 4.22 -39.95
CA ALA A 297 27.38 3.40 -40.62
C ALA A 297 28.69 3.38 -39.82
N LYS A 298 29.19 2.19 -39.48
CA LYS A 298 30.48 2.02 -38.77
C LYS A 298 31.67 2.15 -39.72
N MET A 299 31.43 2.05 -41.02
CA MET A 299 32.39 2.13 -42.11
C MET A 299 31.64 2.53 -43.38
N ALA A 300 32.35 2.94 -44.43
CA ALA A 300 31.72 3.20 -45.72
C ALA A 300 31.04 1.94 -46.28
N ILE A 301 29.83 2.08 -46.82
CA ILE A 301 29.00 1.00 -47.35
C ILE A 301 28.61 1.33 -48.81
N PRO A 302 29.03 0.54 -49.80
CA PRO A 302 28.76 0.84 -51.20
C PRO A 302 27.30 0.56 -51.58
N GLU A 303 26.83 1.26 -52.62
CA GLU A 303 25.54 1.03 -53.25
C GLU A 303 25.37 -0.44 -53.65
N GLY A 304 24.18 -0.97 -53.42
CA GLY A 304 23.83 -2.35 -53.70
C GLY A 304 24.36 -3.37 -52.69
N ALA A 305 25.16 -2.97 -51.70
CA ALA A 305 25.58 -3.84 -50.61
C ALA A 305 24.38 -4.31 -49.77
N ILE A 306 24.51 -5.53 -49.23
CA ILE A 306 23.57 -6.06 -48.24
C ILE A 306 24.11 -5.70 -46.86
N LEU A 307 23.32 -4.96 -46.07
CA LEU A 307 23.67 -4.53 -44.73
C LEU A 307 23.93 -5.74 -43.83
N THR A 308 25.08 -5.75 -43.16
CA THR A 308 25.39 -6.68 -42.08
C THR A 308 25.51 -5.91 -40.77
N LEU A 309 25.35 -6.62 -39.64
CA LEU A 309 25.45 -5.98 -38.33
C LEU A 309 26.84 -5.35 -38.09
N ASP A 310 27.92 -5.94 -38.63
CA ASP A 310 29.28 -5.43 -38.49
C ASP A 310 29.52 -4.10 -39.20
N MET A 311 28.67 -3.77 -40.18
CA MET A 311 28.68 -2.48 -40.89
C MET A 311 27.95 -1.37 -40.13
N LEU A 312 27.19 -1.71 -39.10
CA LEU A 312 26.31 -0.78 -38.39
C LEU A 312 26.82 -0.50 -36.97
N THR A 313 26.52 0.68 -36.46
CA THR A 313 26.71 1.08 -35.08
C THR A 313 25.58 2.02 -34.65
N VAL A 314 25.56 2.43 -33.38
CA VAL A 314 24.53 3.32 -32.83
C VAL A 314 25.19 4.54 -32.20
N LYS A 315 24.89 5.72 -32.73
CA LYS A 315 25.40 7.02 -32.25
C LYS A 315 24.26 8.03 -32.16
N VAL A 316 24.50 9.16 -31.51
CA VAL A 316 23.61 10.32 -31.67
C VAL A 316 23.81 10.84 -33.08
N GLY A 317 22.84 10.60 -33.95
CA GLY A 317 22.89 10.96 -35.37
C GLY A 317 22.17 12.28 -35.66
N GLU A 318 22.71 13.03 -36.63
CA GLU A 318 22.08 14.20 -37.24
C GLU A 318 22.29 14.13 -38.77
N PRO A 319 21.22 14.09 -39.59
CA PRO A 319 19.81 14.01 -39.19
C PRO A 319 19.49 12.71 -38.43
N LYS A 320 18.32 12.66 -37.76
CA LYS A 320 17.85 11.40 -37.20
C LYS A 320 17.53 10.42 -38.33
N GLY A 321 17.97 9.18 -38.15
CA GLY A 321 17.65 8.05 -39.02
C GLY A 321 16.89 6.97 -38.27
N PHE A 322 17.05 5.72 -38.70
CA PHE A 322 16.41 4.59 -38.05
C PHE A 322 16.72 4.56 -36.55
N PRO A 323 15.69 4.29 -35.71
CA PRO A 323 15.91 4.21 -34.28
C PRO A 323 16.75 2.96 -33.95
N PRO A 324 17.51 2.96 -32.85
CA PRO A 324 18.45 1.90 -32.54
C PRO A 324 17.82 0.51 -32.43
N GLU A 325 16.57 0.43 -31.96
CA GLU A 325 15.80 -0.80 -31.86
C GLU A 325 15.55 -1.48 -33.22
N SER A 326 15.57 -0.72 -34.33
CA SER A 326 15.39 -1.25 -35.69
C SER A 326 16.69 -1.73 -36.33
N ILE A 327 17.83 -1.70 -35.63
CA ILE A 327 19.14 -2.06 -36.23
C ILE A 327 19.18 -3.47 -36.81
N PHE A 328 18.46 -4.42 -36.21
CA PHE A 328 18.41 -5.80 -36.70
C PHE A 328 17.49 -5.95 -37.92
N ASP A 329 16.44 -5.14 -38.02
CA ASP A 329 15.53 -5.11 -39.18
C ASP A 329 16.22 -4.57 -40.44
N LEU A 330 17.31 -3.83 -40.25
CA LEU A 330 18.17 -3.34 -41.32
C LEU A 330 19.13 -4.42 -41.85
N VAL A 331 19.44 -5.45 -41.07
CA VAL A 331 20.34 -6.51 -41.51
C VAL A 331 19.68 -7.32 -42.63
N GLY A 332 20.42 -7.55 -43.72
CA GLY A 332 19.90 -8.21 -44.92
C GLY A 332 19.23 -7.26 -45.91
N GLN A 333 19.02 -5.99 -45.54
CA GLN A 333 18.49 -4.98 -46.46
C GLN A 333 19.56 -4.51 -47.44
N LYS A 334 19.14 -4.20 -48.66
CA LYS A 334 20.01 -3.69 -49.70
C LYS A 334 20.11 -2.17 -49.63
N VAL A 335 21.31 -1.64 -49.83
CA VAL A 335 21.60 -0.19 -49.82
C VAL A 335 21.32 0.42 -51.19
N LYS A 336 20.60 1.56 -51.24
CA LYS A 336 20.18 2.25 -52.48
C LYS A 336 21.22 3.21 -53.05
N LYS A 337 22.17 3.67 -52.22
CA LYS A 337 23.20 4.65 -52.59
C LYS A 337 24.41 4.47 -51.66
N ASN A 338 25.60 4.88 -52.07
CA ASN A 338 26.77 4.86 -51.17
C ASN A 338 26.47 5.60 -49.85
N ILE A 339 26.93 5.03 -48.73
CA ILE A 339 26.81 5.58 -47.38
C ILE A 339 28.24 5.74 -46.85
N GLU A 340 28.59 6.93 -46.37
CA GLU A 340 29.92 7.20 -45.81
C GLU A 340 30.07 6.64 -44.39
N GLU A 341 31.31 6.44 -43.93
CA GLU A 341 31.56 6.15 -42.52
C GLU A 341 30.99 7.27 -41.64
N ASP A 342 30.36 6.89 -40.53
CA ASP A 342 29.68 7.79 -39.60
C ASP A 342 28.42 8.51 -40.13
N GLU A 343 27.99 8.22 -41.37
CA GLU A 343 26.71 8.71 -41.87
C GLU A 343 25.53 7.99 -41.20
N THR A 344 24.46 8.73 -40.91
CA THR A 344 23.25 8.17 -40.33
C THR A 344 22.45 7.37 -41.36
N ILE A 345 22.06 6.14 -41.02
CA ILE A 345 21.21 5.32 -41.87
C ILE A 345 19.78 5.86 -41.80
N THR A 346 19.33 6.49 -42.89
CA THR A 346 17.96 7.02 -43.03
C THR A 346 17.12 6.15 -43.96
N GLU A 347 15.80 6.31 -43.94
CA GLU A 347 14.90 5.55 -44.83
C GLU A 347 15.23 5.69 -46.31
N GLN A 348 15.80 6.84 -46.70
CA GLN A 348 16.15 7.14 -48.09
C GLN A 348 17.28 6.27 -48.63
N VAL A 349 18.10 5.68 -47.75
CA VAL A 349 19.33 4.97 -48.15
C VAL A 349 19.16 3.45 -48.23
N VAL A 350 18.00 2.91 -47.83
CA VAL A 350 17.75 1.46 -47.70
C VAL A 350 16.56 1.02 -48.57
N GLU A 351 16.67 -0.12 -49.23
CA GLU A 351 15.79 -0.48 -50.36
C GLU A 351 14.35 -0.87 -49.94
N ASN A 352 14.12 -1.44 -48.74
CA ASN A 352 12.80 -1.87 -48.30
C ASN A 352 12.58 -1.77 -46.78
N HIS A 353 12.36 -0.58 -46.24
CA HIS A 353 11.77 -0.47 -44.90
C HIS A 353 10.26 -0.25 -45.02
N LEU A 354 9.52 -1.33 -45.30
CA LEU A 354 8.17 -1.41 -44.74
C LEU A 354 8.38 -1.77 -43.26
N PRO A 355 7.97 -0.92 -42.31
CA PRO A 355 8.19 -1.21 -40.90
C PRO A 355 7.40 -2.47 -40.53
N ALA A 356 8.11 -3.60 -40.39
CA ALA A 356 7.58 -4.81 -39.80
C ALA A 356 7.54 -4.62 -38.28
N HIS A 357 6.71 -3.67 -37.82
CA HIS A 357 6.16 -3.49 -36.46
C HIS A 357 5.55 -2.07 -36.36
N SER A 358 4.68 -1.69 -37.29
CA SER A 358 3.69 -0.61 -37.10
C SER A 358 2.28 -1.15 -36.88
N VAL A 359 2.16 -2.38 -36.35
CA VAL A 359 0.93 -2.77 -35.66
C VAL A 359 1.03 -2.19 -34.25
N LEU A 360 0.75 -0.89 -34.13
CA LEU A 360 -0.01 -0.47 -32.95
C LEU A 360 -1.27 -1.33 -33.01
N LEU A 361 -1.34 -2.36 -32.16
CA LEU A 361 -2.64 -2.93 -31.86
C LEU A 361 -3.52 -1.74 -31.48
N PRO A 362 -4.66 -1.50 -32.13
CA PRO A 362 -5.56 -0.47 -31.68
C PRO A 362 -5.86 -0.81 -30.22
N VAL A 363 -5.33 0.01 -29.31
CA VAL A 363 -5.90 0.12 -27.99
C VAL A 363 -7.24 0.77 -28.30
N GLU A 364 -8.28 -0.04 -28.40
CA GLU A 364 -9.63 0.51 -28.52
C GLU A 364 -9.77 1.56 -27.42
N PRO A 365 -10.25 2.78 -27.75
CA PRO A 365 -10.59 3.71 -26.71
C PRO A 365 -11.54 2.99 -25.77
N VAL A 366 -11.15 2.82 -24.50
CA VAL A 366 -12.11 2.45 -23.47
C VAL A 366 -13.18 3.52 -23.55
N ALA A 367 -14.34 3.14 -24.07
CA ALA A 367 -15.48 4.02 -24.20
C ALA A 367 -15.72 4.65 -22.82
N THR A 368 -15.52 5.96 -22.74
CA THR A 368 -16.15 6.74 -21.70
C THR A 368 -17.65 6.55 -21.89
N PRO A 369 -18.43 6.17 -20.86
CA PRO A 369 -19.86 6.06 -21.02
C PRO A 369 -20.40 7.45 -21.33
N ASP A 370 -20.90 7.63 -22.55
CA ASP A 370 -21.70 8.80 -22.88
C ASP A 370 -22.92 8.80 -21.95
N LYS A 371 -23.03 9.88 -21.18
CA LYS A 371 -24.17 10.16 -20.32
C LYS A 371 -25.30 10.66 -21.20
N GLU A 372 -25.96 9.77 -21.94
CA GLU A 372 -27.35 9.96 -22.38
C GLU A 372 -27.85 8.71 -23.12
N ASN A 373 -28.94 8.13 -22.61
CA ASN A 373 -29.86 7.16 -23.25
C ASN A 373 -29.55 5.64 -23.14
N PRO A 374 -30.09 4.94 -22.13
CA PRO A 374 -29.89 3.51 -21.93
C PRO A 374 -31.04 2.65 -22.52
N THR A 375 -31.21 2.60 -23.85
CA THR A 375 -32.03 1.56 -24.49
C THR A 375 -31.79 1.46 -26.00
N ALA A 376 -30.78 0.71 -26.43
CA ALA A 376 -30.76 0.04 -27.75
C ALA A 376 -29.45 -0.76 -27.94
N MET A 377 -29.45 -2.07 -27.65
CA MET A 377 -28.65 -3.03 -28.44
C MET A 377 -29.35 -4.40 -28.43
N VAL A 378 -29.98 -4.70 -29.56
CA VAL A 378 -30.50 -6.02 -29.94
C VAL A 378 -29.46 -6.71 -30.84
N LYS A 379 -29.23 -8.00 -30.55
CA LYS A 379 -28.77 -9.09 -31.44
C LYS A 379 -28.04 -8.70 -32.74
N ARG A 380 -26.74 -9.00 -32.78
CA ARG A 380 -25.85 -9.29 -33.94
C ARG A 380 -24.51 -9.66 -33.30
N ASP A 381 -23.71 -10.64 -33.68
CA ASP A 381 -23.65 -11.57 -34.80
C ASP A 381 -22.64 -12.64 -34.34
N LEU A 382 -23.07 -13.89 -34.13
CA LEU A 382 -22.17 -15.02 -33.82
C LEU A 382 -22.21 -15.97 -35.00
N SER A 383 -21.54 -15.58 -36.09
CA SER A 383 -21.17 -16.51 -37.14
C SER A 383 -19.90 -16.03 -37.84
N ARG A 384 -18.85 -16.86 -37.77
CA ARG A 384 -17.57 -16.88 -38.55
C ARG A 384 -16.31 -16.77 -37.69
N MET A 385 -15.79 -17.94 -37.31
CA MET A 385 -14.41 -18.34 -37.61
C MET A 385 -14.24 -19.81 -37.20
N GLU A 386 -14.46 -20.70 -38.17
CA GLU A 386 -13.96 -22.07 -38.13
C GLU A 386 -12.47 -22.05 -38.46
N ILE A 387 -11.64 -22.63 -37.60
CA ILE A 387 -10.36 -23.20 -38.02
C ILE A 387 -10.26 -24.61 -37.44
N ASN A 388 -10.16 -25.56 -38.37
CA ASN A 388 -10.09 -27.00 -38.21
C ASN A 388 -8.89 -27.47 -37.40
N LEU A 389 -9.13 -28.33 -36.42
CA LEU A 389 -8.16 -29.35 -35.99
C LEU A 389 -8.85 -30.71 -36.03
N ALA A 390 -8.49 -31.50 -37.03
CA ALA A 390 -8.99 -32.84 -37.28
C ALA A 390 -8.41 -33.83 -36.25
N TRP A 391 -9.29 -34.64 -35.65
CA TRP A 391 -8.93 -35.90 -35.03
C TRP A 391 -9.84 -36.99 -35.63
N PRO A 392 -9.29 -38.15 -36.05
CA PRO A 392 -10.07 -39.16 -36.75
C PRO A 392 -11.01 -39.88 -35.77
N GLY A 393 -12.30 -39.97 -36.14
CA GLY A 393 -13.28 -40.84 -35.48
C GLY A 393 -13.08 -42.31 -35.87
N PRO A 394 -14.13 -43.16 -35.87
CA PRO A 394 -15.47 -43.03 -35.26
C PRO A 394 -15.80 -44.26 -34.36
N PHE A 395 -16.97 -44.32 -33.73
CA PHE A 395 -17.91 -45.47 -33.80
C PHE A 395 -19.14 -45.28 -32.88
N VAL A 396 -20.28 -44.99 -33.54
CA VAL A 396 -21.63 -45.58 -33.43
C VAL A 396 -22.24 -45.89 -32.04
N GLY A 397 -23.44 -45.35 -31.78
CA GLY A 397 -24.44 -45.99 -30.90
C GLY A 397 -25.52 -45.06 -30.31
N ASN A 398 -26.78 -45.28 -30.70
CA ASN A 398 -27.99 -44.47 -30.48
C ASN A 398 -28.58 -44.48 -29.02
N PRO A 399 -29.63 -43.68 -28.71
CA PRO A 399 -29.93 -43.09 -27.40
C PRO A 399 -30.99 -43.84 -26.58
N ILE A 400 -31.08 -43.57 -25.28
CA ILE A 400 -32.26 -43.90 -24.46
C ILE A 400 -32.59 -42.78 -23.46
N ASN A 401 -33.86 -42.36 -23.51
CA ASN A 401 -34.59 -41.46 -22.62
C ASN A 401 -34.62 -41.92 -21.15
N GLY A 402 -34.63 -40.99 -20.19
CA GLY A 402 -35.02 -41.29 -18.81
C GLY A 402 -35.01 -40.10 -17.85
N LYS A 403 -36.17 -39.48 -17.62
CA LYS A 403 -36.43 -38.50 -16.55
C LYS A 403 -36.27 -39.15 -15.16
N ILE A 404 -35.59 -38.50 -14.21
CA ILE A 404 -35.73 -38.80 -12.76
C ILE A 404 -35.82 -37.51 -11.93
N LYS A 405 -36.81 -37.48 -11.04
CA LYS A 405 -37.18 -36.46 -10.03
C LYS A 405 -36.31 -36.53 -8.76
N PRO A 406 -36.31 -35.51 -7.88
CA PRO A 406 -35.39 -35.43 -6.73
C PRO A 406 -35.90 -36.20 -5.52
N LEU A 407 -34.97 -36.71 -4.70
CA LEU A 407 -35.25 -37.38 -3.42
C LEU A 407 -34.61 -36.61 -2.26
N SER A 408 -35.45 -36.18 -1.33
CA SER A 408 -35.12 -35.76 0.04
C SER A 408 -34.92 -36.99 0.94
N PHE A 409 -34.03 -36.92 1.93
CA PHE A 409 -34.11 -37.81 3.09
C PHE A 409 -33.64 -37.12 4.38
N LYS A 410 -34.45 -37.26 5.44
CA LYS A 410 -34.18 -36.90 6.84
C LYS A 410 -33.91 -38.17 7.66
N SER A 411 -33.09 -38.03 8.72
CA SER A 411 -33.03 -38.81 9.98
C SER A 411 -32.61 -40.30 9.87
N ASN A 412 -31.84 -40.93 10.77
CA ASN A 412 -31.83 -40.88 12.25
C ASN A 412 -30.63 -41.68 12.87
N LEU A 413 -30.30 -41.32 14.13
CA LEU A 413 -29.85 -42.14 15.28
C LEU A 413 -28.42 -42.77 15.43
N LYS A 414 -27.75 -42.30 16.51
CA LYS A 414 -27.09 -42.98 17.67
C LYS A 414 -25.84 -43.88 17.48
N ASN A 415 -24.74 -43.51 18.16
CA ASN A 415 -24.26 -44.21 19.38
C ASN A 415 -23.08 -43.51 20.12
N LYS A 416 -23.16 -43.55 21.47
CA LYS A 416 -22.18 -43.54 22.61
C LYS A 416 -20.72 -43.06 22.36
N ILE A 417 -20.11 -42.29 23.29
CA ILE A 417 -19.36 -42.79 24.48
C ILE A 417 -19.09 -41.67 25.51
N ASN A 418 -19.04 -42.07 26.80
CA ASN A 418 -18.82 -41.32 28.04
C ASN A 418 -17.43 -40.65 28.22
N LEU A 419 -17.37 -39.57 29.01
CA LEU A 419 -16.17 -39.09 29.71
C LEU A 419 -16.50 -38.72 31.18
N PRO A 420 -15.63 -39.03 32.17
CA PRO A 420 -15.92 -38.84 33.59
C PRO A 420 -15.39 -37.52 34.17
N THR A 421 -16.04 -37.07 35.23
CA THR A 421 -15.69 -35.94 36.13
C THR A 421 -14.81 -36.35 37.32
N ARG A 422 -13.87 -35.49 37.76
CA ARG A 422 -13.48 -35.24 39.18
C ARG A 422 -12.46 -34.08 39.26
N LYS A 423 -12.80 -32.96 39.92
CA LYS A 423 -12.53 -32.54 41.33
C LYS A 423 -11.10 -32.06 41.62
N SER A 424 -11.01 -30.84 42.17
CA SER A 424 -9.86 -30.18 42.81
C SER A 424 -9.58 -30.70 44.24
N PRO A 425 -8.42 -30.36 44.82
CA PRO A 425 -8.43 -29.53 46.05
C PRO A 425 -7.26 -28.50 46.18
N GLN A 426 -7.32 -27.71 47.25
CA GLN A 426 -6.56 -26.49 47.61
C GLN A 426 -5.17 -26.69 48.30
N SER A 427 -4.38 -25.59 48.25
CA SER A 427 -3.43 -25.01 49.23
C SER A 427 -2.12 -25.72 49.63
N HIS A 428 -0.96 -25.05 49.44
CA HIS A 428 -0.04 -24.54 50.49
C HIS A 428 1.14 -23.73 49.88
N LYS A 429 1.76 -22.90 50.72
CA LYS A 429 2.77 -21.83 50.46
C LYS A 429 4.22 -22.33 50.24
N GLU A 430 5.04 -21.39 49.75
CA GLU A 430 6.50 -21.14 49.97
C GLU A 430 7.56 -21.57 48.91
N GLN A 431 8.06 -20.52 48.23
CA GLN A 431 9.46 -20.12 47.94
C GLN A 431 10.50 -21.03 47.21
N LEU A 432 11.07 -20.41 46.14
CA LEU A 432 12.47 -20.44 45.65
C LEU A 432 13.02 -21.70 44.92
N LEU A 433 13.20 -21.61 43.59
CA LEU A 433 14.48 -21.46 42.85
C LEU A 433 14.42 -21.94 41.39
N CYS A 434 15.26 -21.30 40.57
CA CYS A 434 15.45 -21.35 39.12
C CYS A 434 15.35 -22.72 38.41
N GLY A 435 14.83 -22.68 37.17
CA GLY A 435 15.17 -23.63 36.09
C GLY A 435 13.97 -24.22 35.37
N GLY A 436 13.55 -23.64 34.24
CA GLY A 436 12.46 -24.23 33.46
C GLY A 436 11.93 -23.42 32.29
N VAL A 437 12.79 -22.82 31.45
CA VAL A 437 12.39 -22.30 30.13
C VAL A 437 13.44 -22.70 29.11
N LEU A 438 13.47 -24.00 28.76
CA LEU A 438 14.29 -24.47 27.63
C LEU A 438 13.87 -25.86 27.13
N LEU A 439 12.57 -26.21 27.15
CA LEU A 439 12.10 -27.48 26.58
C LEU A 439 10.76 -27.43 25.82
N SER A 440 10.16 -26.25 25.61
CA SER A 440 8.93 -26.11 24.80
C SER A 440 9.17 -25.53 23.39
N HIS A 441 10.36 -25.03 23.07
CA HIS A 441 10.67 -24.44 21.75
C HIS A 441 11.33 -25.39 20.74
N THR A 442 11.66 -26.63 21.12
CA THR A 442 12.32 -27.59 20.22
C THR A 442 11.32 -28.47 19.46
N ALA A 443 10.12 -28.72 20.00
CA ALA A 443 9.11 -29.55 19.34
C ALA A 443 8.39 -28.81 18.18
N GLU A 444 8.00 -27.55 18.36
CA GLU A 444 7.32 -26.76 17.32
C GLU A 444 8.23 -26.41 16.11
N CYS A 445 9.56 -26.36 16.32
CA CYS A 445 10.51 -26.13 15.24
C CYS A 445 10.70 -27.38 14.36
N GLN A 446 10.62 -28.58 14.93
CA GLN A 446 10.84 -29.83 14.18
C GLN A 446 9.65 -30.14 13.25
N ASP A 447 8.43 -29.84 13.68
CA ASP A 447 7.21 -30.04 12.87
C ASP A 447 7.13 -29.05 11.70
N ARG A 448 7.59 -27.81 11.90
CA ARG A 448 7.64 -26.79 10.83
C ARG A 448 8.71 -27.08 9.77
N ILE A 449 9.84 -27.65 10.15
CA ILE A 449 10.90 -28.08 9.20
C ILE A 449 10.39 -29.26 8.36
N THR A 450 9.72 -30.23 8.97
CA THR A 450 9.15 -31.40 8.27
C THR A 450 8.03 -31.00 7.30
N ALA A 451 7.21 -30.01 7.66
CA ALA A 451 6.17 -29.45 6.78
C ALA A 451 6.75 -28.68 5.57
N MET A 452 7.84 -27.92 5.77
CA MET A 452 8.56 -27.24 4.68
C MET A 452 9.24 -28.23 3.72
N GLU A 453 9.85 -29.30 4.24
CA GLU A 453 10.49 -30.33 3.41
C GLU A 453 9.46 -31.06 2.53
N THR A 454 8.26 -31.30 3.05
CA THR A 454 7.16 -31.95 2.30
C THR A 454 6.62 -31.04 1.19
N GLN A 455 6.50 -29.72 1.43
CA GLN A 455 6.07 -28.75 0.42
C GLN A 455 7.10 -28.56 -0.71
N VAL A 456 8.39 -28.51 -0.36
CA VAL A 456 9.47 -28.42 -1.36
C VAL A 456 9.50 -29.66 -2.25
N TRP A 457 9.22 -30.84 -1.70
CA TRP A 457 9.17 -32.09 -2.45
C TRP A 457 7.97 -32.15 -3.42
N HIS A 458 6.80 -31.64 -3.03
CA HIS A 458 5.63 -31.54 -3.91
C HIS A 458 5.84 -30.54 -5.06
N ILE A 459 6.45 -29.39 -4.79
CA ILE A 459 6.78 -28.39 -5.82
C ILE A 459 7.81 -28.95 -6.81
N ALA A 460 8.81 -29.69 -6.33
CA ALA A 460 9.80 -30.34 -7.18
C ALA A 460 9.17 -31.40 -8.11
N LYS A 461 8.23 -32.21 -7.62
CA LYS A 461 7.48 -33.17 -8.45
C LYS A 461 6.59 -32.48 -9.49
N MET A 462 5.98 -31.36 -9.15
CA MET A 462 5.15 -30.58 -10.08
C MET A 462 5.99 -30.02 -11.23
N ILE A 463 7.16 -29.45 -10.92
CA ILE A 463 8.10 -28.93 -11.92
C ILE A 463 8.66 -30.05 -12.80
N GLN A 464 8.89 -31.25 -12.24
CA GLN A 464 9.38 -32.41 -13.00
C GLN A 464 8.34 -32.95 -14.01
N SER A 465 7.05 -32.72 -13.77
CA SER A 465 5.97 -33.12 -14.70
C SER A 465 5.76 -32.15 -15.88
N MET A 466 6.41 -30.98 -15.86
CA MET A 466 6.17 -29.89 -16.81
C MET A 466 7.37 -29.58 -17.75
N LEU A 467 8.45 -30.37 -17.70
CA LEU A 467 9.67 -30.14 -18.48
C LEU A 467 10.05 -31.34 -19.35
N PRO A 468 10.49 -31.15 -20.62
CA PRO A 468 11.05 -32.23 -21.43
C PRO A 468 12.30 -32.85 -20.78
N HIS A 469 12.45 -34.18 -20.92
CA HIS A 469 13.36 -35.04 -20.14
C HIS A 469 14.85 -34.63 -20.06
N THR A 470 15.33 -33.73 -20.93
CA THR A 470 16.73 -33.27 -20.93
C THR A 470 17.00 -32.04 -20.06
N LEU A 471 15.99 -31.22 -19.72
CA LEU A 471 16.15 -30.04 -18.85
C LEU A 471 16.06 -30.35 -17.33
N SER A 472 15.41 -31.46 -16.96
CA SER A 472 15.17 -31.81 -15.54
C SER A 472 16.46 -32.17 -14.78
N ALA A 473 17.44 -32.80 -15.42
CA ALA A 473 18.65 -33.28 -14.74
C ALA A 473 19.63 -32.16 -14.34
N LEU A 474 19.67 -31.07 -15.11
CA LEU A 474 20.62 -29.97 -14.88
C LEU A 474 20.15 -29.06 -13.73
N VAL A 475 18.85 -28.78 -13.68
CA VAL A 475 18.21 -27.99 -12.61
C VAL A 475 18.27 -28.73 -11.28
N LEU A 476 18.04 -30.05 -11.28
CA LEU A 476 18.09 -30.85 -10.06
C LEU A 476 19.51 -30.91 -9.46
N LYS A 477 20.55 -31.01 -10.30
CA LYS A 477 21.96 -30.96 -9.84
C LYS A 477 22.34 -29.62 -9.23
N GLN A 478 21.85 -28.50 -9.78
CA GLN A 478 22.13 -27.16 -9.23
C GLN A 478 21.41 -26.90 -7.90
N VAL A 479 20.17 -27.37 -7.75
CA VAL A 479 19.40 -27.22 -6.50
C VAL A 479 20.02 -28.06 -5.38
N LEU A 480 20.41 -29.31 -5.65
CA LEU A 480 21.04 -30.19 -4.67
C LEU A 480 22.43 -29.69 -4.25
N SER A 481 23.22 -29.13 -5.19
CA SER A 481 24.52 -28.51 -4.91
C SER A 481 24.39 -27.31 -3.95
N LYS A 482 23.43 -26.41 -4.19
CA LYS A 482 23.20 -25.24 -3.30
C LYS A 482 22.75 -25.66 -1.90
N HIS A 483 21.93 -26.70 -1.80
CA HIS A 483 21.45 -27.19 -0.50
C HIS A 483 22.56 -27.84 0.34
N GLN A 484 23.50 -28.56 -0.29
CA GLN A 484 24.69 -29.11 0.40
C GLN A 484 25.67 -28.02 0.85
N SER A 485 25.84 -26.95 0.07
CA SER A 485 26.67 -25.80 0.46
C SER A 485 26.10 -25.05 1.67
N GLN A 486 24.78 -24.90 1.74
CA GLN A 486 24.10 -24.26 2.88
C GLN A 486 24.25 -25.09 4.17
N LYS A 487 24.05 -26.42 4.08
CA LYS A 487 24.26 -27.32 5.24
C LYS A 487 25.67 -27.26 5.81
N LYS A 488 26.70 -27.08 4.96
CA LYS A 488 28.09 -26.92 5.40
C LYS A 488 28.34 -25.59 6.13
N MET A 489 27.75 -24.49 5.64
CA MET A 489 27.84 -23.19 6.31
C MET A 489 27.17 -23.19 7.69
N ASP A 490 25.98 -23.78 7.80
CA ASP A 490 25.22 -23.82 9.04
C ASP A 490 25.88 -24.74 10.09
N SER A 491 26.57 -25.81 9.66
CA SER A 491 27.37 -26.66 10.54
C SER A 491 28.63 -25.97 11.06
N GLN A 492 29.25 -25.10 10.25
CA GLN A 492 30.44 -24.35 10.65
C GLN A 492 30.08 -23.24 11.65
N GLN A 493 28.98 -22.52 11.42
CA GLN A 493 28.47 -21.50 12.36
C GLN A 493 28.06 -22.10 13.72
N LYS A 494 27.49 -23.31 13.74
CA LYS A 494 27.21 -24.03 14.99
C LYS A 494 28.49 -24.44 15.73
N ALA A 495 29.53 -24.87 15.02
CA ALA A 495 30.82 -25.24 15.63
C ALA A 495 31.55 -24.03 16.24
N ASP A 496 31.50 -22.87 15.58
CA ASP A 496 32.16 -21.65 16.05
C ASP A 496 31.46 -21.05 17.28
N SER A 497 30.13 -21.17 17.37
CA SER A 497 29.34 -20.74 18.54
C SER A 497 29.54 -21.61 19.80
N ALA A 498 30.00 -22.84 19.65
CA ALA A 498 30.25 -23.78 20.76
C ALA A 498 31.66 -23.67 21.38
N SER A 499 32.56 -22.87 20.79
CA SER A 499 33.99 -22.80 21.19
C SER A 499 34.43 -21.51 21.89
N GLY A 500 33.49 -20.59 22.21
CA GLY A 500 33.74 -19.47 23.14
C GLY A 500 34.78 -18.42 22.70
N ARG A 501 35.03 -18.23 21.39
CA ARG A 501 35.88 -17.14 20.89
C ARG A 501 35.07 -15.87 20.60
N PRO A 502 35.58 -14.66 20.89
CA PRO A 502 34.85 -13.42 20.63
C PRO A 502 34.79 -13.11 19.13
N LEU A 503 33.60 -12.77 18.63
CA LEU A 503 33.35 -12.33 17.27
C LEU A 503 33.77 -10.86 17.09
N ALA A 504 34.76 -10.61 16.24
CA ALA A 504 35.08 -9.27 15.76
C ALA A 504 34.00 -8.80 14.76
N GLN A 505 33.49 -7.58 14.97
CA GLN A 505 32.57 -6.91 14.05
C GLN A 505 33.23 -6.67 12.69
N VAL A 506 32.62 -7.17 11.62
CA VAL A 506 32.98 -6.83 10.24
C VAL A 506 31.73 -6.36 9.51
N HIS A 507 31.72 -5.08 9.14
CA HIS A 507 30.76 -4.48 8.20
C HIS A 507 30.99 -5.04 6.78
N PRO A 508 29.94 -5.41 6.02
CA PRO A 508 30.11 -5.83 4.65
C PRO A 508 29.92 -4.65 3.68
N CYS A 509 31.02 -4.13 3.14
CA CYS A 509 30.99 -3.38 1.89
C CYS A 509 32.24 -3.75 1.06
N LYS A 510 31.99 -4.20 -0.18
CA LYS A 510 32.93 -4.48 -1.28
C LYS A 510 33.78 -5.77 -1.20
N GLN A 511 33.39 -6.79 -1.99
CA GLN A 511 34.10 -7.25 -3.21
C GLN A 511 33.76 -8.72 -3.54
N ILE A 512 33.19 -8.94 -4.72
CA ILE A 512 33.44 -10.13 -5.53
C ILE A 512 33.77 -9.64 -6.94
N ARG A 513 35.05 -9.69 -7.31
CA ARG A 513 35.51 -9.66 -8.70
C ARG A 513 36.33 -10.92 -8.90
N LEU A 514 35.77 -11.85 -9.67
CA LEU A 514 36.40 -13.11 -10.08
C LEU A 514 37.56 -12.81 -11.03
N THR A 515 38.73 -13.39 -10.76
CA THR A 515 39.86 -13.47 -11.68
C THR A 515 39.82 -14.80 -12.43
N LEU A 516 39.65 -14.73 -13.75
CA LEU A 516 40.11 -15.76 -14.68
C LEU A 516 41.58 -15.47 -15.00
N ARG A 517 42.44 -16.48 -14.83
CA ARG A 517 43.83 -16.46 -15.31
C ARG A 517 43.86 -16.70 -16.81
N ASN A 518 44.68 -15.94 -17.55
CA ASN A 518 45.59 -16.51 -18.54
C ASN A 518 46.70 -15.51 -18.96
N SER A 519 47.88 -16.11 -19.20
CA SER A 519 49.03 -15.67 -20.01
C SER A 519 49.79 -14.37 -19.67
N ALA A 520 50.92 -14.58 -18.97
CA ALA A 520 52.30 -14.33 -19.39
C ALA A 520 52.77 -12.96 -19.96
N SER A 521 53.94 -12.58 -19.42
CA SER A 521 55.10 -11.86 -19.99
C SER A 521 55.19 -10.33 -19.98
N SER A 522 56.19 -9.88 -19.19
CA SER A 522 57.16 -8.79 -19.45
C SER A 522 56.63 -7.34 -19.35
N THR A 523 57.31 -6.31 -18.84
CA THR A 523 58.65 -6.11 -18.25
C THR A 523 58.70 -4.69 -17.67
N ARG A 524 59.52 -4.47 -16.62
CA ARG A 524 60.21 -3.21 -16.20
C ARG A 524 59.34 -2.02 -15.73
N SER A 525 59.78 -1.08 -14.88
CA SER A 525 60.67 -0.99 -13.71
C SER A 525 60.67 0.49 -13.25
N ARG A 526 60.19 0.79 -12.02
CA ARG A 526 60.59 1.84 -11.03
C ARG A 526 60.74 3.34 -11.44
N PRO A 527 60.88 4.31 -10.49
CA PRO A 527 60.19 4.51 -9.20
C PRO A 527 59.82 6.00 -8.88
N ALA A 528 59.32 6.19 -7.65
CA ALA A 528 58.84 7.37 -6.93
C ALA A 528 59.72 8.64 -6.83
N MET A 529 59.07 9.78 -6.54
CA MET A 529 59.63 10.91 -5.80
C MET A 529 58.80 11.24 -4.53
N LYS A 530 59.54 11.60 -3.47
CA LYS A 530 59.09 12.01 -2.13
C LYS A 530 58.80 13.51 -2.07
N GLY A 531 57.92 13.92 -1.15
CA GLY A 531 57.80 15.30 -0.67
C GLY A 531 56.94 15.34 0.60
N THR A 532 57.53 15.77 1.71
CA THR A 532 57.04 15.74 3.10
C THR A 532 56.69 17.12 3.64
N GLN A 533 55.66 17.16 4.50
CA GLN A 533 55.40 18.09 5.64
C GLN A 533 55.12 19.58 5.30
N THR A 534 54.25 20.34 5.97
CA THR A 534 53.90 20.46 7.40
C THR A 534 52.45 20.95 7.63
N LEU A 535 51.92 20.64 8.82
CA LEU A 535 50.63 21.06 9.40
C LEU A 535 50.84 22.26 10.34
N GLU A 536 49.90 23.22 10.39
CA GLU A 536 49.76 24.18 11.49
C GLU A 536 48.31 24.35 11.96
N ARG A 537 48.20 24.67 13.25
CA ARG A 537 47.03 24.54 14.13
C ARG A 537 46.18 25.81 14.24
N VAL A 538 44.90 25.58 14.56
CA VAL A 538 43.84 26.49 15.02
C VAL A 538 44.18 27.20 16.35
N PRO A 539 43.62 28.40 16.60
CA PRO A 539 43.25 28.82 17.95
C PRO A 539 41.74 29.08 18.13
N THR A 540 41.30 28.82 19.35
CA THR A 540 39.96 29.01 19.92
C THR A 540 39.83 30.39 20.57
N CYS A 541 38.60 30.90 20.73
CA CYS A 541 38.34 31.98 21.70
C CYS A 541 36.97 31.79 22.41
N LYS A 542 36.94 32.20 23.69
CA LYS A 542 35.89 31.99 24.70
C LYS A 542 34.97 33.23 24.84
N ARG A 543 33.76 32.95 25.35
CA ARG A 543 32.78 33.70 26.17
C ARG A 543 33.00 35.19 26.48
N ASP A 544 31.89 35.95 26.49
CA ASP A 544 31.42 36.70 27.68
C ASP A 544 29.91 37.03 27.63
N GLU A 545 29.29 37.04 28.81
CA GLU A 545 27.90 37.39 29.14
C GLU A 545 27.75 38.88 29.49
N SER A 546 26.62 39.52 29.18
CA SER A 546 25.85 40.43 30.08
C SER A 546 24.73 41.23 29.37
N THR A 547 23.53 41.17 29.95
CA THR A 547 22.33 42.02 29.74
C THR A 547 22.38 43.25 30.69
N PRO A 548 21.39 44.20 30.79
CA PRO A 548 20.22 44.55 29.96
C PRO A 548 19.93 46.09 29.81
N ALA A 549 18.79 46.39 29.17
CA ALA A 549 17.86 47.52 29.40
C ALA A 549 17.91 48.76 28.47
N GLY A 550 16.74 49.10 27.91
CA GLY A 550 16.47 50.37 27.24
C GLY A 550 15.11 50.40 26.51
N ARG A 551 14.06 50.87 27.20
CA ARG A 551 12.75 51.23 26.63
C ARG A 551 12.85 52.57 25.88
N HIS A 552 12.16 52.71 24.74
CA HIS A 552 11.42 53.90 24.27
C HIS A 552 10.66 53.51 22.99
N SER A 553 9.34 53.31 23.01
CA SER A 553 8.25 54.31 22.84
C SER A 553 8.33 55.16 21.57
N GLY A 554 7.35 55.03 20.66
CA GLY A 554 6.97 56.15 19.79
C GLY A 554 6.44 55.84 18.39
N LYS A 555 5.12 55.64 18.31
CA LYS A 555 4.16 56.21 17.33
C LYS A 555 4.22 55.89 15.82
N GLN A 556 3.02 55.45 15.37
CA GLN A 556 2.24 55.88 14.19
C GLN A 556 2.78 55.59 12.78
N SER A 557 2.03 54.78 12.01
CA SER A 557 1.10 55.29 10.99
C SER A 557 0.41 54.14 10.23
N ASN A 558 -0.87 54.36 9.89
CA ASN A 558 -1.67 53.59 8.95
C ASN A 558 -1.30 53.95 7.49
N ALA A 559 -1.32 52.96 6.59
CA ALA A 559 -1.73 53.06 5.18
C ALA A 559 -1.79 51.60 4.65
N GLU A 560 -2.96 51.02 4.41
CA GLU A 560 -3.73 51.08 3.15
C GLU A 560 -2.97 50.61 1.89
N ASP A 561 -3.50 49.52 1.31
CA ASP A 561 -3.77 49.33 -0.13
C ASP A 561 -2.61 49.28 -1.15
N ARG A 562 -2.33 48.08 -1.68
CA ARG A 562 -2.67 47.65 -3.07
C ARG A 562 -1.83 46.46 -3.57
N LEU A 563 -2.56 45.45 -4.05
CA LEU A 563 -2.36 44.73 -5.32
C LEU A 563 -1.08 45.05 -6.11
N SER A 564 -0.24 44.04 -6.36
CA SER A 564 0.10 43.66 -7.74
C SER A 564 0.81 42.30 -7.84
N THR A 565 0.21 41.49 -8.70
CA THR A 565 0.73 40.35 -9.46
C THR A 565 2.09 40.64 -10.09
N VAL A 566 3.11 39.79 -9.89
CA VAL A 566 4.16 39.54 -10.89
C VAL A 566 4.60 38.07 -10.82
N ALA A 567 4.36 37.38 -11.93
CA ALA A 567 4.94 36.09 -12.26
C ALA A 567 6.30 36.28 -12.95
N LEU A 568 7.07 35.18 -13.00
CA LEU A 568 8.34 34.93 -13.71
C LEU A 568 9.62 35.09 -12.86
N HIS A 569 10.07 33.99 -12.24
CA HIS A 569 11.19 33.24 -12.81
C HIS A 569 11.16 31.77 -12.41
#